data_AF-A0A1W4XRX6-F1
#
_entry.id   AF-A0A1W4XRX6-F1
#
_cell.length_a   1.000
_cell.length_b   1.000
_cell.length_c   1.000
_cell.angle_alpha   90.00
_cell.angle_beta   90.00
_cell.angle_gamma   90.00
#
_symmetry.space_group_name_H-M   'P 1'
#
loop_
_entity.id
_entity.type
_entity.pdbx_description
1 polymer ?
#
loop_
_entity_poly.entity_id
_entity_poly.type
_entity_poly.pdbx_seq_one_letter_code
_entity_poly.pdbx_strand_id
1 'polypeptide(L)'
;MYLKSFIFHIVFIIGCNAICDKNLISDLSFKISGVNVEFSCENTKNIYITSGRYVPKNMIPIRMQIYKDWAILALPRYREGVPFCLAKFSLKTKGCHATLEPFPCWSLQEEGNCDAFQSVVDIYLDPFENLWVLDTGIVNTLDQPVKRCPPKIVGINMKTGQIIKVIDLSKFLTPLSKLQYILVDFDKSSNPFAYVSDAGAAAIVVYDVLNDKGFRIMLPNTITDLVPQRDVLYIVLSQNEGNGNEIFFTYLSDPKMYSINSEDLQAGKTTGVIRDEGLKPTGSPIVPLGTDNGAAIFFRFKGESDIYLWDTETSFKVDNFFLIQKGDECRLPTQVVPGYKKLMWVLESNFPDFIANMAGSLGPSVAVYPLIKACDKF
;
A
#
# COMPACT_ATOMS: atom_id res chain seq x y z
N MET A 1 -81.31 21.69 -11.72
CA MET A 1 -80.45 21.23 -12.83
C MET A 1 -79.80 22.47 -13.43
N TYR A 2 -78.48 22.44 -13.63
CA TYR A 2 -77.55 23.55 -13.92
C TYR A 2 -77.05 24.38 -12.73
N LEU A 3 -75.79 24.13 -12.31
CA LEU A 3 -74.89 25.21 -11.91
C LEU A 3 -73.40 24.83 -12.10
N LYS A 4 -72.80 25.54 -13.06
CA LYS A 4 -71.43 26.10 -13.13
C LYS A 4 -70.21 25.18 -12.98
N SER A 5 -69.58 24.98 -14.14
CA SER A 5 -68.17 24.61 -14.35
C SER A 5 -67.22 25.67 -13.77
N PHE A 6 -66.24 25.23 -12.97
CA PHE A 6 -65.07 26.02 -12.57
C PHE A 6 -63.84 25.42 -13.26
N ILE A 7 -63.22 26.20 -14.14
CA ILE A 7 -61.95 25.88 -14.78
C ILE A 7 -60.84 26.34 -13.84
N PHE A 8 -60.09 25.39 -13.28
CA PHE A 8 -58.81 25.69 -12.62
C PHE A 8 -57.68 25.59 -13.65
N HIS A 9 -57.00 26.71 -13.92
CA HIS A 9 -55.73 26.71 -14.65
C HIS A 9 -54.64 26.13 -13.73
N ILE A 10 -54.22 24.90 -13.99
CA ILE A 10 -52.98 24.35 -13.44
C ILE A 10 -51.86 24.70 -14.42
N VAL A 11 -51.12 25.76 -14.09
CA VAL A 11 -49.76 25.95 -14.60
C VAL A 11 -48.87 25.17 -13.65
N PHE A 12 -48.34 24.03 -14.09
CA PHE A 12 -47.18 23.43 -13.45
C PHE A 12 -46.07 23.24 -14.48
N ILE A 13 -44.95 23.84 -14.11
CA ILE A 13 -43.68 24.00 -14.79
C ILE A 13 -43.23 22.68 -15.41
N ILE A 14 -42.83 22.74 -16.68
CA ILE A 14 -42.06 21.68 -17.35
C ILE A 14 -40.76 21.56 -16.56
N GLY A 15 -40.73 20.62 -15.62
CA GLY A 15 -39.51 20.16 -14.98
C GLY A 15 -38.65 19.55 -16.07
N CYS A 16 -37.58 20.26 -16.43
CA CYS A 16 -36.49 19.70 -17.21
C CYS A 16 -36.01 18.45 -16.46
N ASN A 17 -36.32 17.27 -16.99
CA ASN A 17 -35.67 16.03 -16.58
C ASN A 17 -34.21 16.11 -17.05
N ALA A 18 -33.40 16.88 -16.33
CA ALA A 18 -31.97 16.68 -16.31
C ALA A 18 -31.76 15.31 -15.67
N ILE A 19 -31.52 14.31 -16.52
CA ILE A 19 -30.97 13.01 -16.15
C ILE A 19 -29.71 13.33 -15.33
N CYS A 20 -29.82 13.21 -14.01
CA CYS A 20 -28.68 13.37 -13.12
C CYS A 20 -27.65 12.29 -13.49
N ASP A 21 -26.42 12.76 -13.75
CA ASP A 21 -25.25 11.95 -14.03
C ASP A 21 -25.20 10.71 -13.14
N LYS A 22 -25.02 9.54 -13.78
CA LYS A 22 -24.61 8.34 -13.06
C LYS A 22 -23.28 8.67 -12.38
N ASN A 23 -23.27 8.72 -11.05
CA ASN A 23 -22.06 8.85 -10.25
C ASN A 23 -21.13 7.66 -10.53
N LEU A 24 -20.30 7.77 -11.57
CA LEU A 24 -19.29 6.78 -11.96
C LEU A 24 -18.34 6.42 -10.80
N ILE A 25 -18.27 7.32 -9.81
CA ILE A 25 -17.41 7.25 -8.62
C ILE A 25 -17.99 6.29 -7.58
N SER A 26 -19.30 6.28 -7.31
CA SER A 26 -19.88 5.33 -6.35
C SER A 26 -19.76 3.88 -6.83
N ASP A 27 -19.78 3.69 -8.15
CA ASP A 27 -19.61 2.39 -8.80
C ASP A 27 -18.14 1.92 -8.82
N LEU A 28 -17.19 2.76 -8.42
CA LEU A 28 -15.75 2.46 -8.36
C LEU A 28 -15.19 2.52 -6.92
N SER A 29 -16.06 2.64 -5.92
CA SER A 29 -15.67 2.65 -4.50
C SER A 29 -16.02 1.32 -3.82
N PHE A 30 -15.00 0.68 -3.25
CA PHE A 30 -15.09 -0.64 -2.65
C PHE A 30 -14.78 -0.59 -1.17
N LYS A 31 -15.73 -1.02 -0.35
CA LYS A 31 -15.51 -1.35 1.06
C LYS A 31 -14.88 -2.72 1.14
N ILE A 32 -13.75 -2.78 1.84
CA ILE A 32 -13.05 -4.03 2.11
C ILE A 32 -13.34 -4.42 3.55
N SER A 33 -13.67 -5.69 3.76
CA SER A 33 -13.91 -6.24 5.08
C SER A 33 -13.43 -7.67 5.12
N GLY A 34 -12.85 -8.07 6.24
CA GLY A 34 -12.53 -9.46 6.52
C GLY A 34 -13.75 -10.37 6.65
N VAL A 35 -14.98 -9.87 6.51
CA VAL A 35 -16.21 -10.70 6.47
C VAL A 35 -16.45 -11.30 5.08
N ASN A 36 -16.05 -10.58 4.03
CA ASN A 36 -16.34 -10.94 2.63
C ASN A 36 -15.11 -11.63 2.03
N VAL A 37 -14.95 -12.92 2.35
CA VAL A 37 -13.81 -13.74 1.95
C VAL A 37 -14.30 -14.96 1.18
N GLU A 38 -13.66 -15.25 0.04
CA GLU A 38 -13.96 -16.40 -0.80
C GLU A 38 -13.30 -17.67 -0.24
N PHE A 39 -14.12 -18.58 0.28
CA PHE A 39 -13.71 -19.94 0.68
C PHE A 39 -14.19 -20.96 -0.34
N SER A 40 -13.47 -22.07 -0.48
CA SER A 40 -13.85 -23.16 -1.39
C SER A 40 -15.23 -23.74 -1.12
N CYS A 41 -15.66 -23.77 0.15
CA CYS A 41 -17.01 -24.09 0.57
C CYS A 41 -17.28 -23.61 2.01
N GLU A 42 -18.56 -23.55 2.39
CA GLU A 42 -18.98 -23.09 3.72
C GLU A 42 -18.47 -24.00 4.84
N ASN A 43 -18.29 -25.30 4.59
CA ASN A 43 -17.75 -26.22 5.59
C ASN A 43 -16.29 -25.86 5.94
N THR A 44 -15.45 -25.57 4.95
CA THR A 44 -14.06 -25.12 5.16
C THR A 44 -14.05 -23.82 5.96
N LYS A 45 -14.91 -22.86 5.59
CA LYS A 45 -15.05 -21.59 6.32
C LYS A 45 -15.43 -21.81 7.78
N ASN A 46 -16.41 -22.68 8.05
CA ASN A 46 -16.83 -23.01 9.41
C ASN A 46 -15.71 -23.66 10.24
N ILE A 47 -14.92 -24.55 9.64
CA ILE A 47 -13.73 -25.12 10.29
C ILE A 47 -12.73 -24.03 10.65
N TYR A 48 -12.46 -23.08 9.73
CA TYR A 48 -11.54 -21.97 9.99
C TYR A 48 -12.05 -21.04 11.11
N ILE A 49 -13.35 -20.75 11.15
CA ILE A 49 -13.96 -19.94 12.22
C ILE A 49 -13.87 -20.68 13.56
N THR A 50 -14.32 -21.93 13.62
CA THR A 50 -14.38 -22.70 14.88
C THR A 50 -13.00 -23.04 15.44
N SER A 51 -11.99 -23.20 14.58
CA SER A 51 -10.59 -23.40 15.00
C SER A 51 -9.85 -22.10 15.34
N GLY A 52 -10.47 -20.93 15.17
CA GLY A 52 -9.83 -19.63 15.38
C GLY A 52 -8.86 -19.20 14.28
N ARG A 53 -8.75 -19.95 13.19
CA ARG A 53 -7.89 -19.63 12.02
C ARG A 53 -8.47 -18.54 11.12
N TYR A 54 -9.73 -18.17 11.33
CA TYR A 54 -10.37 -17.05 10.64
C TYR A 54 -11.19 -16.21 11.62
N VAL A 55 -10.67 -15.02 11.90
CA VAL A 55 -11.29 -13.99 12.72
C VAL A 55 -11.42 -12.75 11.83
N PRO A 56 -12.60 -12.52 11.21
CA PRO A 56 -12.82 -11.43 10.24
C PRO A 56 -12.30 -10.06 10.70
N LYS A 57 -12.51 -9.72 11.97
CA LYS A 57 -12.11 -8.43 12.53
C LYS A 57 -10.59 -8.20 12.61
N ASN A 58 -9.79 -9.26 12.47
CA ASN A 58 -8.34 -9.21 12.55
C ASN A 58 -7.67 -9.02 11.18
N MET A 59 -8.44 -8.97 10.10
CA MET A 59 -7.92 -8.77 8.75
C MET A 59 -7.92 -7.29 8.37
N ILE A 60 -6.74 -6.75 8.10
CA ILE A 60 -6.56 -5.39 7.58
C ILE A 60 -5.61 -5.41 6.38
N PRO A 61 -6.04 -4.98 5.18
CA PRO A 61 -5.11 -4.66 4.12
C PRO A 61 -4.41 -3.34 4.43
N ILE A 62 -3.10 -3.31 4.26
CA ILE A 62 -2.30 -2.09 4.45
C ILE A 62 -1.61 -1.62 3.17
N ARG A 63 -1.42 -2.55 2.22
CA ARG A 63 -0.81 -2.29 0.92
C ARG A 63 -1.65 -2.89 -0.21
N MET A 64 -1.51 -2.29 -1.38
CA MET A 64 -2.26 -2.53 -2.59
C MET A 64 -1.37 -2.32 -3.82
N GLN A 65 -1.56 -3.13 -4.85
CA GLN A 65 -1.12 -2.85 -6.22
C GLN A 65 -2.28 -3.13 -7.16
N ILE A 66 -2.32 -2.49 -8.33
CA ILE A 66 -3.37 -2.75 -9.31
C ILE A 66 -2.76 -3.32 -10.58
N TYR A 67 -3.16 -4.55 -10.91
CA TYR A 67 -2.82 -5.21 -12.17
C TYR A 67 -4.08 -5.32 -13.02
N LYS A 68 -4.13 -4.56 -14.12
CA LYS A 68 -5.30 -4.48 -15.01
C LYS A 68 -6.55 -4.08 -14.23
N ASP A 69 -7.46 -5.02 -14.01
CA ASP A 69 -8.72 -4.86 -13.28
C ASP A 69 -8.74 -5.58 -11.91
N TRP A 70 -7.58 -6.03 -11.44
CA TRP A 70 -7.41 -6.65 -10.12
C TRP A 70 -6.69 -5.72 -9.17
N ALA A 71 -7.30 -5.47 -8.02
CA ALA A 71 -6.59 -4.92 -6.86
C ALA A 71 -6.02 -6.08 -6.06
N ILE A 72 -4.70 -6.12 -5.91
CA ILE A 72 -3.97 -7.08 -5.07
C ILE A 72 -3.67 -6.40 -3.75
N LEU A 73 -3.90 -7.06 -2.62
CA LEU A 73 -3.79 -6.51 -1.28
C LEU A 73 -2.83 -7.34 -0.43
N ALA A 74 -1.96 -6.67 0.32
CA ALA A 74 -1.21 -7.28 1.42
C ALA A 74 -1.98 -7.12 2.73
N LEU A 75 -2.23 -8.25 3.40
CA LEU A 75 -2.94 -8.34 4.69
C LEU A 75 -2.02 -9.02 5.71
N PRO A 76 -1.03 -8.33 6.28
CA PRO A 76 -0.09 -8.92 7.22
C PRO A 76 -0.81 -9.65 8.36
N ARG A 77 -0.25 -10.76 8.84
CA ARG A 77 -0.77 -11.48 9.99
C ARG A 77 -0.38 -10.76 11.28
N TYR A 78 -0.98 -9.59 11.51
CA TYR A 78 -0.71 -8.77 12.70
C TYR A 78 -1.30 -9.35 13.98
N ARG A 79 -2.40 -10.09 13.85
CA ARG A 79 -3.11 -10.78 14.92
C ARG A 79 -3.44 -12.20 14.46
N GLU A 80 -3.81 -13.06 15.41
CA GLU A 80 -4.23 -14.43 15.10
C GLU A 80 -5.51 -14.46 14.25
N GLY A 81 -5.74 -15.57 13.54
CA GLY A 81 -6.95 -15.77 12.76
C GLY A 81 -7.00 -15.01 11.43
N VAL A 82 -5.84 -14.69 10.85
CA VAL A 82 -5.74 -14.15 9.49
C VAL A 82 -5.45 -15.31 8.51
N PRO A 83 -6.45 -15.79 7.75
CA PRO A 83 -6.35 -17.05 7.00
C PRO A 83 -5.42 -16.95 5.78
N PHE A 84 -5.19 -15.75 5.26
CA PHE A 84 -4.25 -15.45 4.18
C PHE A 84 -3.71 -14.03 4.34
N CYS A 85 -2.51 -13.80 3.84
CA CYS A 85 -1.86 -12.49 3.89
C CYS A 85 -1.63 -11.83 2.53
N LEU A 86 -2.00 -12.50 1.44
CA LEU A 86 -2.04 -11.91 0.10
C LEU A 86 -3.37 -12.25 -0.55
N ALA A 87 -4.09 -11.24 -1.02
CA ALA A 87 -5.40 -11.41 -1.62
C ALA A 87 -5.57 -10.55 -2.87
N LYS A 88 -6.63 -10.80 -3.63
CA LYS A 88 -7.08 -9.93 -4.71
C LYS A 88 -8.59 -9.81 -4.72
N PHE A 89 -9.10 -8.77 -5.38
CA PHE A 89 -10.50 -8.66 -5.77
C PHE A 89 -10.63 -7.91 -7.10
N SER A 90 -11.72 -8.13 -7.82
CA SER A 90 -11.95 -7.48 -9.12
C SER A 90 -12.56 -6.09 -8.96
N LEU A 91 -11.94 -5.08 -9.57
CA LEU A 91 -12.45 -3.71 -9.70
C LEU A 91 -13.61 -3.58 -10.71
N LYS A 92 -14.03 -4.69 -11.34
CA LYS A 92 -15.25 -4.77 -12.17
C LYS A 92 -16.47 -5.28 -11.41
N THR A 93 -16.29 -5.71 -10.16
CA THR A 93 -17.39 -6.20 -9.33
C THR A 93 -18.46 -5.13 -9.20
N LYS A 94 -19.72 -5.50 -9.39
CA LYS A 94 -20.84 -4.57 -9.19
C LYS A 94 -21.13 -4.42 -7.71
N GLY A 95 -21.46 -3.20 -7.29
CA GLY A 95 -21.72 -2.87 -5.90
C GLY A 95 -20.47 -2.38 -5.17
N CYS A 96 -20.63 -2.06 -3.89
CA CYS A 96 -19.60 -1.38 -3.11
C CYS A 96 -18.84 -2.30 -2.14
N HIS A 97 -18.95 -3.62 -2.28
CA HIS A 97 -18.30 -4.59 -1.40
C HIS A 97 -17.34 -5.48 -2.18
N ALA A 98 -16.07 -5.49 -1.76
CA ALA A 98 -15.08 -6.42 -2.30
C ALA A 98 -15.28 -7.82 -1.68
N THR A 99 -15.13 -8.87 -2.49
CA THR A 99 -14.94 -10.24 -2.02
C THR A 99 -13.47 -10.60 -2.21
N LEU A 100 -12.80 -10.93 -1.11
CA LEU A 100 -11.36 -11.17 -1.11
C LEU A 100 -11.06 -12.63 -1.45
N GLU A 101 -10.26 -12.83 -2.49
CA GLU A 101 -9.75 -14.12 -2.91
C GLU A 101 -8.27 -14.24 -2.52
N PRO A 102 -7.83 -15.30 -1.82
CA PRO A 102 -6.42 -15.52 -1.56
C PRO A 102 -5.63 -15.67 -2.87
N PHE A 103 -4.49 -15.01 -2.95
CA PHE A 103 -3.67 -14.92 -4.15
C PHE A 103 -2.25 -15.46 -3.91
N PRO A 104 -1.66 -16.23 -4.85
CA PRO A 104 -2.27 -16.82 -6.04
C PRO A 104 -3.34 -17.88 -5.76
N CYS A 105 -3.22 -18.59 -4.63
CA CYS A 105 -4.13 -19.67 -4.23
C CYS A 105 -4.00 -19.96 -2.73
N TRP A 106 -4.95 -20.73 -2.19
CA TRP A 106 -4.98 -21.14 -0.78
C TRP A 106 -3.74 -21.89 -0.29
N SER A 107 -3.11 -22.73 -1.14
CA SER A 107 -1.93 -23.50 -0.72
C SER A 107 -0.71 -22.62 -0.42
N LEU A 108 -0.64 -21.42 -1.00
CA LEU A 108 0.40 -20.44 -0.71
C LEU A 108 0.10 -19.56 0.51
N GLN A 109 -0.97 -19.86 1.24
CA GLN A 109 -1.41 -19.11 2.43
C GLN A 109 -1.30 -19.95 3.71
N GLU A 110 -0.70 -21.13 3.68
CA GLU A 110 -0.58 -21.99 4.86
C GLU A 110 0.42 -21.42 5.89
N GLU A 111 -0.08 -20.97 7.05
CA GLU A 111 0.78 -20.56 8.16
C GLU A 111 1.59 -21.75 8.69
N GLY A 112 2.89 -21.55 8.91
CA GLY A 112 3.84 -22.56 9.38
C GLY A 112 4.55 -23.32 8.25
N ASN A 113 4.02 -23.28 7.03
CA ASN A 113 4.69 -23.85 5.86
C ASN A 113 5.61 -22.80 5.22
N CYS A 114 6.93 -22.97 5.31
CA CYS A 114 7.87 -21.94 4.85
C CYS A 114 7.96 -21.77 3.32
N ASP A 115 7.38 -22.69 2.55
CA ASP A 115 7.16 -22.52 1.11
C ASP A 115 5.95 -21.62 0.80
N ALA A 116 5.08 -21.38 1.79
CA ALA A 116 3.93 -20.48 1.75
C ALA A 116 4.20 -19.14 2.46
N PHE A 117 3.30 -18.18 2.27
CA PHE A 117 3.41 -16.86 2.90
C PHE A 117 3.06 -16.89 4.38
N GLN A 118 3.89 -16.23 5.18
CA GLN A 118 3.71 -16.12 6.64
C GLN A 118 3.11 -14.79 7.05
N SER A 119 3.65 -13.67 6.58
CA SER A 119 3.13 -12.34 6.85
C SER A 119 3.66 -11.35 5.82
N VAL A 120 2.87 -11.14 4.76
CA VAL A 120 3.19 -10.20 3.69
C VAL A 120 2.97 -8.77 4.18
N VAL A 121 4.05 -7.98 4.21
CA VAL A 121 4.02 -6.58 4.71
C VAL A 121 4.00 -5.54 3.60
N ASP A 122 4.54 -5.85 2.44
CA ASP A 122 4.51 -4.96 1.28
C ASP A 122 4.58 -5.73 -0.04
N ILE A 123 4.10 -5.08 -1.09
CA ILE A 123 4.04 -5.61 -2.45
C ILE A 123 4.38 -4.52 -3.47
N TYR A 124 5.16 -4.89 -4.49
CA TYR A 124 5.55 -4.01 -5.58
C TYR A 124 5.28 -4.67 -6.93
N LEU A 125 4.56 -3.98 -7.81
CA LEU A 125 4.27 -4.46 -9.17
C LEU A 125 5.26 -3.79 -10.14
N ASP A 126 6.10 -4.59 -10.78
CA ASP A 126 7.08 -4.07 -11.72
C ASP A 126 6.50 -3.83 -13.13
N PRO A 127 7.20 -3.06 -14.01
CA PRO A 127 6.77 -2.81 -15.38
C PRO A 127 6.68 -4.06 -16.27
N PHE A 128 7.27 -5.19 -15.85
CA PHE A 128 7.27 -6.46 -16.57
C PHE A 128 6.16 -7.41 -16.09
N GLU A 129 5.17 -6.87 -15.37
CA GLU A 129 4.01 -7.60 -14.84
C GLU A 129 4.39 -8.68 -13.81
N ASN A 130 5.48 -8.49 -13.04
CA ASN A 130 5.78 -9.33 -11.88
C ASN A 130 5.45 -8.61 -10.58
N LEU A 131 4.77 -9.31 -9.69
CA LEU A 131 4.49 -8.87 -8.34
C LEU A 131 5.57 -9.41 -7.41
N TRP A 132 6.29 -8.50 -6.77
CA TRP A 132 7.29 -8.78 -5.75
C TRP A 132 6.66 -8.65 -4.38
N VAL A 133 6.71 -9.74 -3.61
CA VAL A 133 6.02 -9.88 -2.33
C VAL A 133 7.04 -9.98 -1.21
N LEU A 134 7.00 -9.04 -0.26
CA LEU A 134 7.86 -9.06 0.92
C LEU A 134 7.15 -9.78 2.07
N ASP A 135 7.62 -10.98 2.39
CA ASP A 135 7.16 -11.78 3.53
C ASP A 135 8.20 -11.74 4.66
N THR A 136 7.80 -11.25 5.82
CA THR A 136 8.71 -11.10 6.97
C THR A 136 8.94 -12.39 7.74
N GLY A 137 8.10 -13.41 7.55
CA GLY A 137 8.18 -14.64 8.34
C GLY A 137 7.68 -14.53 9.78
N ILE A 138 7.23 -13.34 10.22
CA ILE A 138 6.81 -13.06 11.59
C ILE A 138 5.31 -12.75 11.62
N VAL A 139 4.56 -13.51 12.42
CA VAL A 139 3.11 -13.36 12.61
C VAL A 139 2.80 -12.80 13.99
N ASN A 140 1.55 -12.39 14.21
CA ASN A 140 1.01 -11.87 15.47
C ASN A 140 1.78 -10.66 16.02
N THR A 141 2.32 -9.81 15.15
CA THR A 141 3.26 -8.74 15.53
C THR A 141 2.66 -7.63 16.40
N LEU A 142 1.32 -7.50 16.45
CA LEU A 142 0.63 -6.56 17.34
C LEU A 142 0.24 -7.16 18.70
N ASP A 143 0.30 -8.49 18.81
CA ASP A 143 -0.02 -9.22 20.04
C ASP A 143 1.26 -9.86 20.59
N GLN A 144 1.48 -11.15 20.30
CA GLN A 144 2.72 -11.86 20.64
C GLN A 144 3.44 -12.28 19.35
N PRO A 145 4.49 -11.55 18.93
CA PRO A 145 5.20 -11.86 17.70
C PRO A 145 5.76 -13.29 17.71
N VAL A 146 5.47 -14.07 16.67
CA VAL A 146 6.01 -15.43 16.48
C VAL A 146 6.74 -15.49 15.16
N LYS A 147 8.03 -15.84 15.20
CA LYS A 147 8.80 -16.15 13.99
C LYS A 147 8.43 -17.56 13.50
N ARG A 148 7.69 -17.65 12.39
CA ARG A 148 7.31 -18.90 11.75
C ARG A 148 8.36 -19.39 10.77
N CYS A 149 8.88 -18.47 9.96
CA CYS A 149 9.83 -18.77 8.89
C CYS A 149 10.89 -17.66 8.77
N PRO A 150 11.97 -17.91 8.01
CA PRO A 150 12.87 -16.84 7.60
C PRO A 150 12.19 -15.86 6.63
N PRO A 151 12.59 -14.57 6.63
CA PRO A 151 12.03 -13.59 5.71
C PRO A 151 12.44 -13.86 4.26
N LYS A 152 11.54 -13.57 3.32
CA LYS A 152 11.77 -13.81 1.90
C LYS A 152 11.10 -12.76 1.02
N ILE A 153 11.67 -12.57 -0.17
CA ILE A 153 10.97 -11.94 -1.30
C ILE A 153 10.50 -13.05 -2.23
N VAL A 154 9.25 -12.98 -2.68
CA VAL A 154 8.70 -13.90 -3.69
C VAL A 154 8.28 -13.08 -4.90
N GLY A 155 8.84 -13.40 -6.07
CA GLY A 155 8.40 -12.87 -7.36
C GLY A 155 7.31 -13.77 -7.94
N ILE A 156 6.17 -13.19 -8.32
CA ILE A 156 5.05 -13.88 -8.97
C ILE A 156 4.80 -13.24 -10.32
N ASN A 157 4.78 -14.03 -11.38
CA ASN A 157 4.34 -13.53 -12.69
C ASN A 157 2.82 -13.31 -12.66
N MET A 158 2.35 -12.08 -12.83
CA MET A 158 0.92 -11.76 -12.70
C MET A 158 0.05 -12.33 -13.82
N LYS A 159 0.66 -12.70 -14.95
CA LYS A 159 -0.04 -13.28 -16.10
C LYS A 159 -0.33 -14.77 -15.90
N THR A 160 0.61 -15.51 -15.31
CA THR A 160 0.49 -16.97 -15.08
C THR A 160 0.12 -17.33 -13.64
N GLY A 161 0.31 -16.42 -12.68
CA GLY A 161 0.18 -16.70 -11.25
C GLY A 161 1.31 -17.57 -10.68
N GLN A 162 2.34 -17.86 -11.46
CA GLN A 162 3.45 -18.73 -11.05
C GLN A 162 4.51 -17.96 -10.29
N ILE A 163 5.11 -18.62 -9.29
CA ILE A 163 6.31 -18.12 -8.61
C ILE A 163 7.48 -18.22 -9.60
N ILE A 164 8.17 -17.09 -9.81
CA ILE A 164 9.33 -16.98 -10.71
C ILE A 164 10.65 -16.85 -9.97
N LYS A 165 10.61 -16.43 -8.70
CA LYS A 165 11.81 -16.28 -7.86
C LYS A 165 11.42 -16.33 -6.38
N VAL A 166 12.30 -16.91 -5.57
CA VAL A 166 12.28 -16.79 -4.11
C VAL A 166 13.66 -16.33 -3.68
N ILE A 167 13.74 -15.27 -2.88
CA ILE A 167 14.99 -14.68 -2.37
C ILE A 167 14.96 -14.77 -0.85
N ASP A 168 15.92 -15.48 -0.28
CA ASP A 168 16.11 -15.54 1.17
C ASP A 168 16.81 -14.26 1.68
N LEU A 169 16.18 -13.57 2.62
CA LEU A 169 16.71 -12.34 3.22
C LEU A 169 17.45 -12.59 4.55
N SER A 170 17.53 -13.83 5.02
CA SER A 170 18.10 -14.18 6.33
C SER A 170 19.51 -13.66 6.54
N LYS A 171 20.35 -13.70 5.51
CA LYS A 171 21.75 -13.25 5.57
C LYS A 171 21.91 -11.74 5.76
N PHE A 172 20.82 -10.96 5.62
CA PHE A 172 20.82 -9.51 5.78
C PHE A 172 20.24 -9.06 7.12
N LEU A 173 19.71 -9.97 7.93
CA LEU A 173 19.09 -9.61 9.19
C LEU A 173 20.11 -9.38 10.31
N THR A 174 19.75 -8.48 11.21
CA THR A 174 20.32 -8.30 12.54
C THR A 174 19.24 -8.60 13.59
N PRO A 175 19.60 -8.74 14.89
CA PRO A 175 18.60 -8.86 15.95
C PRO A 175 17.63 -7.68 16.05
N LEU A 176 18.00 -6.51 15.51
CA LEU A 176 17.16 -5.31 15.51
C LEU A 176 16.28 -5.19 14.27
N SER A 177 16.51 -6.01 13.23
CA SER A 177 15.91 -5.82 11.91
C SER A 177 14.39 -5.79 11.90
N LYS A 178 13.84 -4.87 11.10
CA LYS A 178 12.41 -4.68 10.84
C LYS A 178 12.20 -4.33 9.37
N LEU A 179 11.98 -5.36 8.56
CA LEU A 179 11.68 -5.21 7.14
C LEU A 179 10.27 -4.64 6.97
N GLN A 180 10.12 -3.56 6.19
CA GLN A 180 8.85 -2.83 6.11
C GLN A 180 8.34 -2.61 4.69
N TYR A 181 9.21 -2.17 3.77
CA TYR A 181 8.82 -1.82 2.40
C TYR A 181 9.71 -2.49 1.37
N ILE A 182 9.17 -2.73 0.17
CA ILE A 182 9.90 -3.25 -0.98
C ILE A 182 9.69 -2.36 -2.21
N LEU A 183 10.78 -2.12 -2.95
CA LEU A 183 10.77 -1.52 -4.28
C LEU A 183 11.53 -2.43 -5.23
N VAL A 184 11.19 -2.39 -6.52
CA VAL A 184 11.99 -3.01 -7.58
C VAL A 184 12.27 -1.99 -8.66
N ASP A 185 13.55 -1.87 -9.02
CA ASP A 185 14.02 -1.03 -10.11
C ASP A 185 14.90 -1.86 -11.05
N PHE A 186 15.25 -1.30 -12.20
CA PHE A 186 16.04 -1.96 -13.21
C PHE A 186 17.29 -1.15 -13.53
N ASP A 187 18.42 -1.83 -13.68
CA ASP A 187 19.63 -1.18 -14.16
C ASP A 187 19.52 -0.81 -15.65
N LYS A 188 20.56 -0.16 -16.20
CA LYS A 188 20.62 0.20 -17.62
C LYS A 188 20.54 -0.99 -18.58
N SER A 189 20.81 -2.20 -18.11
CA SER A 189 20.71 -3.45 -18.87
C SER A 189 19.38 -4.16 -18.64
N SER A 190 18.41 -3.52 -17.97
CA SER A 190 17.13 -4.11 -17.58
C SER A 190 17.25 -5.30 -16.62
N ASN A 191 18.31 -5.38 -15.83
CA ASN A 191 18.41 -6.38 -14.76
C ASN A 191 17.63 -5.90 -13.52
N PRO A 192 16.80 -6.75 -12.90
CA PRO A 192 16.02 -6.35 -11.74
C PRO A 192 16.86 -6.27 -10.47
N PHE A 193 16.66 -5.19 -9.72
CA PHE A 193 17.16 -4.97 -8.37
C PHE A 193 16.01 -4.76 -7.39
N ALA A 194 16.01 -5.51 -6.29
CA ALA A 194 15.07 -5.31 -5.20
C ALA A 194 15.71 -4.50 -4.06
N TYR A 195 14.95 -3.56 -3.51
CA TYR A 195 15.33 -2.76 -2.35
C TYR A 195 14.35 -3.02 -1.23
N VAL A 196 14.85 -3.36 -0.04
CA VAL A 196 14.00 -3.58 1.14
C VAL A 196 14.44 -2.66 2.26
N SER A 197 13.51 -1.87 2.79
CA SER A 197 13.82 -1.01 3.94
C SER A 197 13.88 -1.84 5.22
N ASP A 198 14.93 -1.63 6.01
CA ASP A 198 15.12 -2.22 7.33
C ASP A 198 15.30 -1.09 8.37
N ALA A 199 14.18 -0.63 8.92
CA ALA A 199 14.17 0.47 9.88
C ALA A 199 14.92 0.14 11.16
N GLY A 200 14.79 -1.09 11.64
CA GLY A 200 15.37 -1.48 12.92
C GLY A 200 16.89 -1.60 12.86
N ALA A 201 17.44 -1.92 11.70
CA ALA A 201 18.87 -2.03 11.48
C ALA A 201 19.46 -0.85 10.70
N ALA A 202 18.68 0.23 10.53
CA ALA A 202 19.04 1.44 9.80
C ALA A 202 19.73 1.18 8.46
N ALA A 203 19.10 0.35 7.63
CA ALA A 203 19.67 -0.04 6.35
C ALA A 203 18.62 -0.17 5.26
N ILE A 204 19.10 -0.13 4.03
CA ILE A 204 18.38 -0.62 2.86
C ILE A 204 19.11 -1.86 2.37
N VAL A 205 18.41 -2.99 2.28
CA VAL A 205 18.93 -4.19 1.62
C VAL A 205 18.82 -3.96 0.12
N VAL A 206 19.90 -4.19 -0.61
CA VAL A 206 19.95 -4.13 -2.08
C VAL A 206 20.22 -5.53 -2.60
N TYR A 207 19.41 -6.01 -3.54
CA TYR A 207 19.53 -7.35 -4.09
C TYR A 207 19.47 -7.35 -5.61
N ASP A 208 20.57 -7.76 -6.25
CA ASP A 208 20.65 -8.09 -7.66
C ASP A 208 19.98 -9.44 -7.89
N VAL A 209 18.79 -9.41 -8.50
CA VAL A 209 17.94 -10.59 -8.67
C VAL A 209 18.55 -11.59 -9.65
N LEU A 210 19.21 -11.08 -10.71
CA LEU A 210 19.78 -11.89 -11.77
C LEU A 210 21.05 -12.61 -11.30
N ASN A 211 21.96 -11.88 -10.64
CA ASN A 211 23.23 -12.42 -10.18
C ASN A 211 23.14 -13.11 -8.80
N ASP A 212 21.96 -13.08 -8.17
CA ASP A 212 21.68 -13.69 -6.88
C ASP A 212 22.59 -13.20 -5.74
N LYS A 213 22.88 -11.91 -5.78
CA LYS A 213 23.77 -11.23 -4.83
C LYS A 213 23.04 -10.08 -4.17
N GLY A 214 23.36 -9.85 -2.91
CA GLY A 214 22.85 -8.67 -2.22
C GLY A 214 23.78 -8.23 -1.11
N PHE A 215 23.55 -7.03 -0.63
CA PHE A 215 24.30 -6.38 0.43
C PHE A 215 23.38 -5.41 1.18
N ARG A 216 23.91 -4.84 2.27
CA ARG A 216 23.20 -3.83 3.05
C ARG A 216 23.88 -2.49 2.87
N ILE A 217 23.07 -1.47 2.65
CA ILE A 217 23.48 -0.08 2.65
C ILE A 217 23.07 0.51 3.99
N MET A 218 24.06 0.79 4.83
CA MET A 218 23.84 1.43 6.12
C MET A 218 23.56 2.91 5.92
N LEU A 219 22.50 3.41 6.57
CA LEU A 219 22.19 4.83 6.59
C LEU A 219 23.16 5.57 7.52
N PRO A 220 23.62 6.79 7.18
CA PRO A 220 24.51 7.57 8.03
C PRO A 220 23.93 7.85 9.42
N ASN A 221 24.80 7.91 10.44
CA ASN A 221 24.37 8.19 11.83
C ASN A 221 23.59 9.50 11.97
N THR A 222 23.88 10.49 11.13
CA THR A 222 23.16 11.77 11.07
C THR A 222 21.65 11.61 10.82
N ILE A 223 21.23 10.49 10.24
CA ILE A 223 19.83 10.13 9.99
C ILE A 223 19.26 9.32 11.16
N THR A 224 20.09 8.54 11.86
CA THR A 224 19.61 7.51 12.80
C THR A 224 19.69 7.91 14.27
N ASP A 225 20.55 8.86 14.64
CA ASP A 225 20.84 9.21 16.04
C ASP A 225 19.62 9.74 16.82
N LEU A 226 18.61 10.26 16.11
CA LEU A 226 17.38 10.81 16.69
C LEU A 226 16.17 9.89 16.51
N VAL A 227 16.34 8.73 15.89
CA VAL A 227 15.25 7.84 15.49
C VAL A 227 14.90 6.88 16.63
N PRO A 228 13.64 6.85 17.11
CA PRO A 228 13.22 5.88 18.10
C PRO A 228 13.39 4.44 17.62
N GLN A 229 13.63 3.51 18.56
CA GLN A 229 13.82 2.08 18.26
C GLN A 229 12.63 1.43 17.50
N ARG A 230 11.44 2.04 17.51
CA ARG A 230 10.22 1.57 16.85
C ARG A 230 9.70 2.57 15.82
N ASP A 231 10.57 3.04 14.94
CA ASP A 231 10.19 3.92 13.85
C ASP A 231 9.89 3.17 12.53
N VAL A 232 9.45 3.91 11.52
CA VAL A 232 9.14 3.44 10.17
C VAL A 232 10.08 4.10 9.18
N LEU A 233 10.82 3.31 8.40
CA LEU A 233 11.68 3.79 7.31
C LEU A 233 10.93 3.63 5.99
N TYR A 234 10.34 4.72 5.52
CA TYR A 234 9.68 4.77 4.22
C TYR A 234 10.71 4.85 3.11
N ILE A 235 10.44 4.14 2.01
CA ILE A 235 11.13 4.26 0.74
C ILE A 235 10.09 4.38 -0.38
N VAL A 236 10.33 5.23 -1.36
CA VAL A 236 9.53 5.33 -2.60
C VAL A 236 10.45 5.54 -3.80
N LEU A 237 10.09 4.95 -4.94
CA LEU A 237 10.84 5.07 -6.19
C LEU A 237 10.22 6.19 -7.04
N SER A 238 11.02 7.22 -7.31
CA SER A 238 10.73 8.21 -8.34
C SER A 238 11.46 7.85 -9.63
N GLN A 239 10.77 7.98 -10.76
CA GLN A 239 11.33 7.73 -12.08
C GLN A 239 11.31 9.04 -12.87
N ASN A 240 12.49 9.62 -13.06
CA ASN A 240 12.65 10.90 -13.73
C ASN A 240 13.20 10.67 -15.14
N GLU A 241 12.50 11.19 -16.16
CA GLU A 241 12.98 11.13 -17.54
C GLU A 241 14.28 11.96 -17.68
N GLY A 242 15.42 11.28 -17.80
CA GLY A 242 16.72 11.90 -18.09
C GLY A 242 17.68 12.04 -16.90
N ASN A 243 17.20 12.00 -15.65
CA ASN A 243 18.05 12.10 -14.45
C ASN A 243 18.29 10.75 -13.74
N GLY A 244 17.71 9.67 -14.28
CA GLY A 244 17.76 8.34 -13.69
C GLY A 244 16.72 8.17 -12.57
N ASN A 245 16.63 6.95 -12.05
CA ASN A 245 15.66 6.61 -11.02
C ASN A 245 16.24 6.92 -9.64
N GLU A 246 15.40 7.42 -8.74
CA GLU A 246 15.82 7.88 -7.43
C GLU A 246 14.95 7.27 -6.34
N ILE A 247 15.59 6.80 -5.27
CA ILE A 247 14.89 6.29 -4.11
C ILE A 247 14.86 7.41 -3.08
N PHE A 248 13.66 7.95 -2.85
CA PHE A 248 13.41 8.86 -1.76
C PHE A 248 13.11 8.06 -0.50
N PHE A 249 13.68 8.47 0.62
CA PHE A 249 13.51 7.79 1.88
C PHE A 249 13.50 8.73 3.07
N THR A 250 12.79 8.31 4.10
CA THR A 250 12.74 9.04 5.36
C THR A 250 12.21 8.17 6.50
N TYR A 251 12.72 8.37 7.70
CA TYR A 251 12.07 7.87 8.91
C TYR A 251 10.83 8.70 9.24
N LEU A 252 9.78 8.11 9.79
CA LEU A 252 8.60 8.87 10.19
C LEU A 252 8.96 9.98 11.17
N SER A 253 9.83 9.72 12.16
CA SER A 253 10.23 10.73 13.15
C SER A 253 11.31 11.71 12.68
N ASP A 254 12.10 11.36 11.66
CA ASP A 254 13.17 12.23 11.15
C ASP A 254 12.55 13.49 10.49
N PRO A 255 13.04 14.70 10.80
CA PRO A 255 12.52 15.94 10.23
C PRO A 255 12.86 16.14 8.76
N LYS A 256 13.65 15.29 8.10
CA LYS A 256 14.16 15.50 6.74
C LYS A 256 13.70 14.44 5.74
N MET A 257 13.67 14.82 4.48
CA MET A 257 13.56 13.90 3.34
C MET A 257 14.94 13.71 2.72
N TYR A 258 15.27 12.50 2.32
CA TYR A 258 16.53 12.18 1.65
C TYR A 258 16.26 11.47 0.34
N SER A 259 17.25 11.50 -0.55
CA SER A 259 17.23 10.74 -1.79
C SER A 259 18.59 10.13 -2.09
N ILE A 260 18.59 9.10 -2.92
CA ILE A 260 19.79 8.48 -3.49
C ILE A 260 19.47 7.94 -4.87
N ASN A 261 20.40 8.11 -5.82
CA ASN A 261 20.26 7.56 -7.16
C ASN A 261 20.31 6.03 -7.11
N SER A 262 19.43 5.36 -7.86
CA SER A 262 19.35 3.90 -7.85
C SER A 262 20.63 3.24 -8.38
N GLU A 263 21.33 3.84 -9.34
CA GLU A 263 22.62 3.32 -9.85
C GLU A 263 23.70 3.34 -8.77
N ASP A 264 23.73 4.37 -7.92
CA ASP A 264 24.68 4.44 -6.81
C ASP A 264 24.37 3.40 -5.74
N LEU A 265 23.08 3.15 -5.44
CA LEU A 265 22.65 2.04 -4.58
C LEU A 265 23.04 0.68 -5.15
N GLN A 266 22.79 0.45 -6.45
CA GLN A 266 23.13 -0.78 -7.17
C GLN A 266 24.64 -1.04 -7.15
N ALA A 267 25.45 0.02 -7.27
CA ALA A 267 26.91 -0.04 -7.17
C ALA A 267 27.42 -0.18 -5.72
N GLY A 268 26.54 -0.15 -4.72
CA GLY A 268 26.89 -0.26 -3.31
C GLY A 268 27.56 1.00 -2.73
N LYS A 269 27.39 2.16 -3.36
CA LYS A 269 27.94 3.43 -2.89
C LYS A 269 27.02 4.06 -1.86
N THR A 270 27.60 4.56 -0.77
CA THR A 270 26.85 5.22 0.32
C THR A 270 27.45 6.54 0.75
N THR A 271 28.76 6.71 0.55
CA THR A 271 29.48 7.87 1.06
C THR A 271 29.38 9.02 0.05
N GLY A 272 28.78 10.14 0.48
CA GLY A 272 28.68 11.36 -0.31
C GLY A 272 27.64 11.34 -1.45
N VAL A 273 26.85 10.27 -1.58
CA VAL A 273 25.83 10.12 -2.63
C VAL A 273 24.39 10.30 -2.15
N ILE A 274 24.16 10.26 -0.82
CA ILE A 274 22.84 10.57 -0.24
C ILE A 274 22.67 12.08 -0.25
N ARG A 275 21.54 12.55 -0.79
CA ARG A 275 21.17 13.96 -0.81
C ARG A 275 20.15 14.26 0.29
N ASP A 276 20.34 15.39 0.95
CA ASP A 276 19.38 16.01 1.85
C ASP A 276 18.46 16.89 1.01
N GLU A 277 17.20 16.48 0.86
CA GLU A 277 16.22 17.20 0.03
C GLU A 277 15.61 18.38 0.79
N GLY A 278 15.68 18.36 2.12
CA GLY A 278 15.21 19.43 2.99
C GLY A 278 14.31 18.96 4.13
N LEU A 279 13.83 19.95 4.90
CA LEU A 279 12.99 19.73 6.06
C LEU A 279 11.54 19.45 5.66
N LYS A 280 10.94 18.45 6.32
CA LYS A 280 9.49 18.28 6.40
C LYS A 280 8.89 19.47 7.17
N PRO A 281 7.62 19.81 6.92
CA PRO A 281 6.96 20.89 7.64
C PRO A 281 6.98 20.65 9.15
N THR A 282 7.36 21.68 9.92
CA THR A 282 7.54 21.57 11.38
C THR A 282 6.28 21.05 12.05
N GLY A 283 6.42 19.97 12.83
CA GLY A 283 5.30 19.36 13.56
C GLY A 283 4.43 18.41 12.73
N SER A 284 4.68 18.27 11.42
CA SER A 284 3.88 17.45 10.52
C SER A 284 4.76 16.39 9.82
N PRO A 285 5.04 15.25 10.47
CA PRO A 285 5.71 14.13 9.83
C PRO A 285 5.00 13.70 8.55
N ILE A 286 5.75 13.31 7.53
CA ILE A 286 5.21 12.89 6.24
C ILE A 286 5.15 11.37 6.16
N VAL A 287 4.02 10.85 5.67
CA VAL A 287 3.79 9.45 5.31
C VAL A 287 3.69 9.37 3.79
N PRO A 288 4.74 8.90 3.08
CA PRO A 288 4.64 8.59 1.65
C PRO A 288 3.58 7.52 1.40
N LEU A 289 2.73 7.78 0.41
CA LEU A 289 1.61 6.91 0.03
C LEU A 289 1.92 6.13 -1.26
N GLY A 290 2.79 6.65 -2.14
CA GLY A 290 3.18 6.00 -3.38
C GLY A 290 3.55 7.02 -4.45
N THR A 291 3.69 6.57 -5.69
CA THR A 291 4.01 7.43 -6.83
C THR A 291 3.06 7.16 -7.99
N ASP A 292 3.12 7.97 -9.03
CA ASP A 292 2.44 7.75 -10.32
C ASP A 292 3.23 6.84 -11.28
N ASN A 293 4.27 6.16 -10.78
CA ASN A 293 5.35 5.54 -11.58
C ASN A 293 6.20 6.54 -12.38
N GLY A 294 6.13 7.84 -12.05
CA GLY A 294 6.98 8.89 -12.59
C GLY A 294 7.59 9.71 -11.47
N ALA A 295 7.61 11.04 -11.65
CA ALA A 295 8.23 11.99 -10.74
C ALA A 295 7.35 12.39 -9.55
N ALA A 296 6.05 12.04 -9.54
CA ALA A 296 5.12 12.54 -8.53
C ALA A 296 5.05 11.59 -7.32
N ILE A 297 5.35 12.12 -6.14
CA ILE A 297 5.16 11.43 -4.86
C ILE A 297 3.86 11.90 -4.22
N PHE A 298 2.97 10.95 -3.92
CA PHE A 298 1.78 11.18 -3.11
C PHE A 298 2.12 10.95 -1.64
N PHE A 299 1.63 11.83 -0.77
CA PHE A 299 1.86 11.71 0.66
C PHE A 299 0.72 12.32 1.48
N ARG A 300 0.74 12.07 2.78
CA ARG A 300 -0.09 12.77 3.76
C ARG A 300 0.74 13.17 4.97
N PHE A 301 0.24 14.13 5.74
CA PHE A 301 0.78 14.39 7.06
C PHE A 301 0.29 13.33 8.07
N LYS A 302 1.14 13.01 9.04
CA LYS A 302 0.86 12.03 10.07
C LYS A 302 -0.34 12.49 10.90
N GLY A 303 -1.34 11.61 10.99
CA GLY A 303 -2.59 11.90 11.71
C GLY A 303 -3.63 12.63 10.87
N GLU A 304 -3.27 13.08 9.67
CA GLU A 304 -4.17 13.76 8.75
C GLU A 304 -4.54 12.84 7.57
N SER A 305 -5.72 13.07 6.99
CA SER A 305 -6.29 12.29 5.90
C SER A 305 -6.21 12.98 4.54
N ASP A 306 -5.76 14.24 4.50
CA ASP A 306 -5.49 14.98 3.27
C ASP A 306 -4.38 14.31 2.45
N ILE A 307 -4.60 14.19 1.14
CA ILE A 307 -3.63 13.64 0.19
C ILE A 307 -2.99 14.80 -0.57
N TYR A 308 -1.68 14.90 -0.44
CA TYR A 308 -0.82 15.85 -1.14
C TYR A 308 -0.01 15.15 -2.22
N LEU A 309 0.44 15.94 -3.19
CA LEU A 309 1.38 15.56 -4.24
C LEU A 309 2.58 16.50 -4.19
N TRP A 310 3.76 15.94 -4.33
CA TRP A 310 5.00 16.66 -4.57
C TRP A 310 5.65 16.11 -5.85
N ASP A 311 5.98 17.00 -6.77
CA ASP A 311 6.77 16.69 -7.96
C ASP A 311 8.26 16.74 -7.59
N THR A 312 8.93 15.59 -7.68
CA THR A 312 10.34 15.44 -7.29
C THR A 312 11.33 16.24 -8.16
N GLU A 313 10.88 16.78 -9.30
CA GLU A 313 11.69 17.73 -10.10
C GLU A 313 11.70 19.14 -9.49
N THR A 314 10.86 19.40 -8.50
CA THR A 314 10.80 20.66 -7.76
C THR A 314 11.43 20.52 -6.38
N SER A 315 11.97 21.61 -5.82
CA SER A 315 12.58 21.57 -4.49
C SER A 315 11.57 21.13 -3.41
N PHE A 316 12.01 20.30 -2.46
CA PHE A 316 11.16 19.82 -1.35
C PHE A 316 10.80 20.94 -0.37
N LYS A 317 9.70 21.65 -0.65
CA LYS A 317 9.20 22.78 0.15
C LYS A 317 7.66 22.82 0.11
N VAL A 318 7.06 23.36 1.16
CA VAL A 318 5.59 23.48 1.30
C VAL A 318 4.92 24.14 0.10
N ASP A 319 5.55 25.16 -0.49
CA ASP A 319 5.01 25.87 -1.66
C ASP A 319 4.84 24.98 -2.90
N ASN A 320 5.56 23.85 -2.95
CA ASN A 320 5.48 22.85 -4.02
C ASN A 320 4.62 21.63 -3.64
N PHE A 321 3.92 21.67 -2.51
CA PHE A 321 3.02 20.60 -2.07
C PHE A 321 1.59 20.91 -2.49
N PHE A 322 1.08 20.14 -3.44
CA PHE A 322 -0.26 20.33 -3.98
C PHE A 322 -1.24 19.45 -3.24
N LEU A 323 -2.24 20.05 -2.59
CA LEU A 323 -3.38 19.30 -2.07
C LEU A 323 -4.20 18.73 -3.24
N ILE A 324 -4.29 17.40 -3.33
CA ILE A 324 -5.02 16.70 -4.40
C ILE A 324 -6.42 16.30 -3.94
N GLN A 325 -6.55 15.85 -2.69
CA GLN A 325 -7.84 15.44 -2.14
C GLN A 325 -7.91 15.79 -0.66
N LYS A 326 -9.00 16.45 -0.25
CA LYS A 326 -9.36 16.60 1.16
C LYS A 326 -9.81 15.26 1.72
N GLY A 327 -9.25 14.87 2.86
CA GLY A 327 -9.62 13.64 3.55
C GLY A 327 -10.91 13.79 4.35
N ASP A 328 -11.37 12.68 4.92
CA ASP A 328 -12.46 12.65 5.91
C ASP A 328 -11.91 12.40 7.32
N GLU A 329 -12.75 12.45 8.34
CA GLU A 329 -12.33 12.25 9.74
C GLU A 329 -12.15 10.77 10.13
N CYS A 330 -12.52 9.82 9.27
CA CYS A 330 -12.71 8.43 9.67
C CYS A 330 -11.57 7.50 9.26
N ARG A 331 -10.84 7.81 8.18
CA ARG A 331 -9.79 6.95 7.65
C ARG A 331 -8.56 7.71 7.25
N LEU A 332 -7.42 7.03 7.32
CA LEU A 332 -6.15 7.53 6.83
C LEU A 332 -5.76 6.78 5.56
N PRO A 333 -5.39 7.49 4.48
CA PRO A 333 -4.76 6.88 3.32
C PRO A 333 -3.50 6.10 3.74
N THR A 334 -3.38 4.86 3.31
CA THR A 334 -2.18 4.04 3.53
C THR A 334 -1.41 3.81 2.23
N GLN A 335 -2.07 4.00 1.09
CA GLN A 335 -1.42 3.92 -0.21
C GLN A 335 -2.16 4.68 -1.31
N VAL A 336 -1.39 5.17 -2.28
CA VAL A 336 -1.86 5.66 -3.58
C VAL A 336 -1.08 4.92 -4.67
N VAL A 337 -1.77 4.31 -5.64
CA VAL A 337 -1.15 3.57 -6.76
C VAL A 337 -1.79 3.87 -8.10
N PRO A 338 -1.04 3.89 -9.21
CA PRO A 338 -1.61 3.93 -10.54
C PRO A 338 -2.28 2.60 -10.86
N GLY A 339 -3.34 2.63 -11.67
CA GLY A 339 -4.04 1.39 -11.98
C GLY A 339 -5.19 1.49 -12.97
N TYR A 340 -6.25 0.76 -12.65
CA TYR A 340 -7.39 0.50 -13.52
C TYR A 340 -7.99 1.81 -14.07
N LYS A 341 -8.33 1.80 -15.37
CA LYS A 341 -8.83 2.96 -16.12
C LYS A 341 -7.87 4.16 -16.18
N LYS A 342 -6.55 3.95 -16.00
CA LYS A 342 -5.53 5.02 -15.97
C LYS A 342 -5.80 6.05 -14.86
N LEU A 343 -6.39 5.60 -13.76
CA LEU A 343 -6.64 6.42 -12.58
C LEU A 343 -5.57 6.12 -11.53
N MET A 344 -5.36 7.08 -10.65
CA MET A 344 -4.73 6.84 -9.36
C MET A 344 -5.79 6.28 -8.40
N TRP A 345 -5.41 5.34 -7.54
CA TRP A 345 -6.32 4.67 -6.61
C TRP A 345 -5.78 4.75 -5.19
N VAL A 346 -6.67 5.06 -4.27
CA VAL A 346 -6.37 5.18 -2.84
C VAL A 346 -6.78 3.89 -2.13
N LEU A 347 -5.92 3.39 -1.26
CA LEU A 347 -6.28 2.50 -0.16
C LEU A 347 -6.25 3.32 1.12
N GLU A 348 -7.33 3.31 1.89
CA GLU A 348 -7.41 3.97 3.19
C GLU A 348 -8.02 3.03 4.24
N SER A 349 -7.66 3.27 5.50
CA SER A 349 -8.23 2.53 6.62
C SER A 349 -8.18 3.31 7.92
N ASN A 350 -8.96 2.88 8.90
CA ASN A 350 -8.78 3.30 10.29
C ASN A 350 -7.66 2.49 10.99
N PHE A 351 -6.52 2.31 10.32
CA PHE A 351 -5.37 1.56 10.83
C PHE A 351 -4.93 1.93 12.27
N PRO A 352 -4.97 3.22 12.70
CA PRO A 352 -4.68 3.56 14.10
C PRO A 352 -5.58 2.84 15.11
N ASP A 353 -6.89 2.77 14.83
CA ASP A 353 -7.85 2.06 15.70
C ASP A 353 -7.55 0.56 15.71
N PHE A 354 -7.19 -0.01 14.57
CA PHE A 354 -6.83 -1.42 14.46
C PHE A 354 -5.60 -1.76 15.32
N ILE A 355 -4.55 -0.93 15.26
CA ILE A 355 -3.35 -1.09 16.10
C ILE A 355 -3.72 -0.97 17.58
N ALA A 356 -4.53 0.04 17.93
CA ALA A 356 -4.97 0.28 19.29
C ALA A 356 -6.01 -0.72 19.82
N ASN A 357 -6.41 -1.71 19.00
CA ASN A 357 -7.47 -2.67 19.31
C ASN A 357 -8.83 -2.00 19.62
N MET A 358 -9.10 -0.87 18.97
CA MET A 358 -10.33 -0.08 19.06
C MET A 358 -11.23 -0.22 17.82
N ALA A 359 -10.83 -1.03 16.83
CA ALA A 359 -11.67 -1.31 15.68
C ALA A 359 -13.00 -1.95 16.09
N GLY A 360 -14.06 -1.65 15.33
CA GLY A 360 -15.41 -2.14 15.61
C GLY A 360 -15.55 -3.67 15.54
N SER A 361 -16.70 -4.18 15.96
CA SER A 361 -16.99 -5.63 15.98
C SER A 361 -16.89 -6.29 14.61
N LEU A 362 -17.12 -5.53 13.53
CA LEU A 362 -17.02 -5.99 12.13
C LEU A 362 -15.59 -5.89 11.57
N GLY A 363 -14.61 -5.46 12.37
CA GLY A 363 -13.24 -5.23 11.95
C GLY A 363 -12.93 -3.78 11.57
N PRO A 364 -11.76 -3.56 10.95
CA PRO A 364 -11.35 -2.24 10.48
C PRO A 364 -12.25 -1.76 9.34
N SER A 365 -12.43 -0.44 9.29
CA SER A 365 -13.10 0.27 8.21
C SER A 365 -12.08 0.57 7.13
N VAL A 366 -12.24 -0.04 5.94
CA VAL A 366 -11.29 0.04 4.84
C VAL A 366 -12.02 0.36 3.54
N ALA A 367 -11.44 1.23 2.71
CA ALA A 367 -11.94 1.51 1.38
C ALA A 367 -10.84 1.58 0.32
N VAL A 368 -11.23 1.22 -0.90
CA VAL A 368 -10.46 1.44 -2.14
C VAL A 368 -11.32 2.21 -3.12
N TYR A 369 -10.79 3.32 -3.66
CA TYR A 369 -11.50 4.17 -4.61
C TYR A 369 -10.52 4.99 -5.46
N PRO A 370 -10.94 5.55 -6.61
CA PRO A 370 -10.09 6.41 -7.41
C PRO A 370 -9.79 7.74 -6.70
N LEU A 371 -8.52 8.16 -6.71
CA LEU A 371 -8.11 9.49 -6.30
C LEU A 371 -8.67 10.51 -7.31
N ILE A 372 -9.55 11.39 -6.85
CA ILE A 372 -10.20 12.38 -7.70
C ILE A 372 -9.94 13.75 -7.10
N LYS A 373 -9.39 14.66 -7.91
CA LYS A 373 -9.32 16.06 -7.55
C LYS A 373 -10.74 16.61 -7.49
N ALA A 374 -11.23 16.87 -6.28
CA ALA A 374 -12.48 17.58 -6.12
C ALA A 374 -12.27 19.01 -6.65
N CYS A 375 -13.03 19.41 -7.67
CA CYS A 375 -13.23 20.84 -7.90
C CYS A 375 -14.08 21.32 -6.73
N ASP A 376 -13.55 22.20 -5.89
CA ASP A 376 -14.29 22.78 -4.78
C ASP A 376 -15.67 23.25 -5.29
N LYS A 377 -16.73 22.73 -4.69
CA LYS A 377 -18.02 23.40 -4.74
C LYS A 377 -17.87 24.64 -3.86
N PHE A 378 -17.46 25.74 -4.49
CA PHE A 378 -17.58 27.07 -3.89
C PHE A 378 -19.05 27.41 -3.62
#